data_AF-A0A368LBN0-F1
#
_entry.id   AF-A0A368LBN0-F1
#
_cell.length_a   1.000
_cell.length_b   1.000
_cell.length_c   1.000
_cell.angle_alpha   90.00
_cell.angle_beta   90.00
_cell.angle_gamma   90.00
#
_symmetry.space_group_name_H-M   'P 1'
#
loop_
_entity.id
_entity.type
_entity.pdbx_description
1 polymer ?
#
loop_
_entity_poly.entity_id
_entity_poly.type
_entity_poly.pdbx_seq_one_letter_code
_entity_poly.pdbx_strand_id
1 'polypeptide(L)' 'MSAEGTHGRGELPSVEITRGTPSEEDLAALAGVLPLAYLEETEHATADEQTARSAWNRSRRMRRTPGRQWGRFSG' A
#
# COMPACT_ATOMS: atom_id res chain seq x y z
N MET A 1 -2.44 -3.58 23.46
CA MET A 1 -3.31 -3.32 22.29
C MET A 1 -2.41 -3.25 21.08
N SER A 2 -2.14 -4.41 20.47
CA SER A 2 -1.22 -4.53 19.35
C SER A 2 -1.98 -4.31 18.06
N ALA A 3 -1.47 -3.43 17.21
CA ALA A 3 -1.92 -3.25 15.84
C ALA A 3 -1.63 -4.53 15.04
N GLU A 4 -2.67 -5.32 14.78
CA GLU A 4 -2.59 -6.43 13.84
C GLU A 4 -2.96 -5.89 12.46
N GLY A 5 -1.94 -5.51 11.69
CA GLY A 5 -2.10 -5.20 10.28
C GLY A 5 -2.27 -6.50 9.49
N THR A 6 -3.51 -6.87 9.22
CA THR A 6 -3.88 -8.06 8.45
C THR A 6 -4.30 -7.66 7.04
N HIS A 7 -3.34 -7.25 6.21
CA HIS A 7 -3.60 -7.04 4.79
C HIS A 7 -3.68 -8.39 4.06
N GLY A 8 -4.85 -9.02 4.16
CA GLY A 8 -5.23 -10.25 3.48
C GLY A 8 -6.24 -9.96 2.36
N ARG A 9 -6.11 -10.68 1.25
CA ARG A 9 -6.98 -10.67 0.06
C ARG A 9 -8.46 -10.34 0.38
N GLY A 10 -8.90 -9.13 0.05
CA GLY A 10 -10.30 -8.70 0.13
C GLY A 10 -10.66 -7.62 1.16
N GLU A 11 -9.70 -6.88 1.71
CA GLU A 11 -9.99 -5.75 2.59
C GLU A 11 -10.53 -4.57 1.74
N LEU A 12 -11.82 -4.26 1.90
CA LEU A 12 -12.42 -3.08 1.27
C LEU A 12 -11.75 -1.82 1.83
N PRO A 13 -11.53 -0.78 0.99
CA PRO A 13 -10.97 0.47 1.47
C PRO A 13 -11.84 1.03 2.61
N SER A 14 -11.19 1.32 3.74
CA SER A 14 -11.83 1.89 4.92
C SER A 14 -11.43 3.35 5.09
N VAL A 15 -12.37 4.16 5.59
CA VAL A 15 -12.14 5.58 5.90
C VAL A 15 -12.47 5.79 7.37
N GLU A 16 -11.52 6.34 8.12
CA GLU A 16 -11.67 6.66 9.54
C GLU A 16 -11.66 8.17 9.75
N ILE A 17 -12.68 8.68 10.44
CA ILE A 17 -12.78 10.08 10.81
C ILE A 17 -12.09 10.28 12.17
N THR A 18 -10.92 10.89 12.16
CA THR A 18 -10.08 11.05 13.37
C THR A 18 -10.46 12.25 14.23
N ARG A 19 -11.20 13.23 13.69
CA ARG A 19 -11.67 14.43 14.40
C ARG A 19 -12.99 14.96 13.81
N GLY A 20 -13.74 15.66 14.65
CA GLY A 20 -15.01 16.27 14.29
C GLY A 20 -16.16 15.26 14.26
N THR A 21 -17.36 15.76 14.02
CA THR A 21 -18.58 14.95 13.88
C THR A 21 -19.25 15.31 12.56
N PRO A 22 -18.94 14.61 11.45
CA PRO A 22 -19.52 14.92 10.15
C PRO A 22 -21.02 14.68 10.18
N SER A 23 -21.74 15.48 9.40
CA SER A 23 -23.17 15.26 9.16
C SER A 23 -23.40 14.11 8.18
N GLU A 24 -24.63 13.63 8.08
CA GLU A 24 -25.02 12.64 7.06
C GLU A 24 -24.78 13.13 5.64
N GLU A 25 -24.97 14.44 5.40
CA GLU A 25 -24.71 15.07 4.11
C GLU A 25 -23.22 15.05 3.75
N ASP A 26 -22.34 15.33 4.72
CA ASP A 26 -20.89 15.24 4.53
C ASP A 26 -20.45 13.80 4.19
N LEU A 27 -21.03 12.81 4.87
CA LEU A 27 -20.75 11.39 4.61
C LEU A 27 -21.25 10.96 3.23
N ALA A 28 -22.42 11.44 2.81
CA ALA A 28 -22.95 11.18 1.47
C ALA A 28 -22.08 11.82 0.38
N ALA A 29 -21.65 13.07 0.59
CA ALA A 29 -20.73 13.75 -0.30
C ALA A 29 -19.39 13.00 -0.43
N LEU A 30 -18.83 12.55 0.70
CA LEU A 30 -17.60 11.77 0.73
C LEU A 30 -17.74 10.43 -0.01
N ALA A 31 -18.83 9.71 0.25
CA ALA A 31 -19.12 8.43 -0.40
C ALA A 31 -19.37 8.57 -1.91
N GLY A 32 -19.81 9.73 -2.39
CA GLY A 32 -19.96 10.01 -3.83
C GLY A 32 -18.64 10.42 -4.50
N VAL A 33 -17.85 11.27 -3.83
CA VAL A 33 -16.61 11.83 -4.42
C VAL A 33 -15.48 10.80 -4.44
N LEU A 34 -15.30 10.02 -3.38
CA LEU A 34 -14.18 9.08 -3.28
C LEU A 34 -14.17 8.04 -4.42
N PRO A 35 -15.29 7.36 -4.75
CA PRO A 35 -15.30 6.41 -5.85
C PRO A 35 -15.02 7.06 -7.20
N LEU A 36 -15.55 8.27 -7.45
CA LEU A 36 -15.29 8.99 -8.70
C LEU A 36 -13.80 9.32 -8.86
N ALA A 37 -13.19 9.88 -7.82
CA ALA A 37 -11.76 10.20 -7.84
C ALA A 37 -10.89 8.93 -7.99
N TYR A 38 -11.30 7.83 -7.35
CA TYR A 38 -10.62 6.55 -7.51
C TYR A 38 -10.72 6.01 -8.94
N LEU A 39 -11.89 6.11 -9.57
CA LEU A 39 -12.09 5.68 -10.96
C LEU A 39 -11.23 6.49 -11.93
N GLU A 40 -11.22 7.83 -11.79
CA GLU A 40 -10.40 8.71 -12.62
C GLU A 40 -8.90 8.37 -12.50
N GLU A 41 -8.40 8.18 -11.29
CA GLU A 41 -7.01 7.77 -11.06
C GLU A 41 -6.74 6.38 -11.68
N THR A 42 -7.67 5.44 -11.54
CA THR A 42 -7.53 4.08 -12.09
C THR A 42 -7.50 4.09 -13.62
N GLU A 43 -8.27 4.95 -14.27
CA GLU A 43 -8.26 5.11 -15.74
C GLU A 43 -6.91 5.63 -16.25
N HIS A 44 -6.25 6.48 -15.48
CA HIS A 44 -4.92 7.02 -15.79
C HIS A 44 -3.77 6.12 -15.31
N ALA A 45 -4.07 5.08 -14.55
CA ALA A 45 -3.07 4.15 -14.05
C ALA A 45 -2.43 3.37 -15.22
N THR A 46 -1.12 3.52 -15.37
CA THR A 46 -0.32 2.79 -16.38
C THR A 46 0.27 1.51 -15.85
N ALA A 47 0.20 1.29 -14.53
CA ALA A 47 0.71 0.09 -13.89
C ALA A 47 -0.40 -0.96 -13.82
N ASP A 48 -0.10 -2.18 -14.25
CA ASP A 48 -1.01 -3.31 -14.08
C ASP A 48 -1.23 -3.60 -12.59
N GLU A 49 -2.48 -3.94 -12.26
CA GLU A 49 -2.86 -4.34 -10.91
C GLU A 49 -2.17 -5.67 -10.56
N GLN A 50 -1.18 -5.62 -9.67
CA GLN A 50 -0.32 -6.78 -9.42
C GLN A 50 -1.01 -7.80 -8.51
N THR A 51 -1.61 -8.82 -9.11
CA THR A 51 -2.13 -10.01 -8.40
C THR A 51 -1.01 -10.86 -7.77
N ALA A 52 0.24 -10.66 -8.20
CA ALA A 52 1.42 -11.42 -7.77
C ALA A 52 2.50 -10.55 -7.12
N ARG A 53 3.36 -11.18 -6.30
CA ARG A 53 4.45 -10.47 -5.60
C ARG A 53 5.43 -9.84 -6.61
N SER A 54 5.58 -8.52 -6.53
CA SER A 54 6.50 -7.74 -7.39
C SER A 54 7.95 -8.22 -7.34
N ALA A 55 8.67 -8.07 -8.46
CA ALA A 55 10.09 -8.41 -8.56
C ALA A 55 10.95 -7.64 -7.52
N TRP A 56 10.55 -6.40 -7.19
CA TRP A 56 11.17 -5.59 -6.13
C TRP A 56 10.97 -6.18 -4.73
N ASN A 57 9.77 -6.66 -4.40
CA ASN A 57 9.51 -7.36 -3.14
C ASN A 57 10.30 -8.67 -3.05
N ARG A 58 10.51 -9.36 -4.18
CA ARG A 58 11.34 -10.56 -4.27
C ARG A 58 12.82 -10.24 -4.04
N SER A 59 13.35 -9.20 -4.68
CA SER A 59 14.78 -8.83 -4.59
C SER A 59 15.17 -8.19 -3.25
N ARG A 60 14.27 -7.43 -2.59
CA ARG A 60 14.50 -6.89 -1.23
C ARG A 60 14.82 -7.98 -0.19
N ARG A 61 14.28 -9.19 -0.33
CA ARG A 61 14.58 -10.31 0.58
C ARG A 61 15.96 -10.93 0.33
N MET A 62 16.43 -10.93 -0.92
CA MET A 62 17.75 -11.49 -1.27
C MET A 62 18.92 -10.62 -0.78
N ARG A 63 18.70 -9.31 -0.60
CA ARG A 63 19.70 -8.39 -0.03
C ARG A 63 20.01 -8.61 1.46
N ARG A 64 19.36 -9.58 2.12
CA ARG A 64 19.64 -9.96 3.52
C ARG A 64 20.73 -11.02 3.68
N THR A 65 21.55 -11.29 2.66
CA THR A 65 22.79 -12.04 2.84
C THR A 65 23.91 -11.04 3.15
N PRO A 66 24.43 -10.95 4.39
CA PRO A 66 25.52 -10.04 4.71
C PRO A 66 26.73 -10.43 3.87
N GLY A 67 27.24 -9.47 3.10
CA GLY A 67 28.36 -9.66 2.19
C GLY A 67 29.55 -10.27 2.92
N ARG A 68 30.09 -11.37 2.36
CA ARG A 68 31.39 -11.87 2.78
C ARG A 68 32.44 -10.77 2.57
N GLN A 69 33.41 -10.80 3.46
CA GLN A 69 34.25 -9.67 3.82
C GLN A 69 35.13 -9.21 2.65
N TRP A 70 34.98 -7.95 2.23
CA TRP A 70 35.78 -7.29 1.19
C TRP A 70 37.19 -6.93 1.67
N GLY A 71 37.87 -7.84 2.37
CA GLY A 71 39.01 -7.47 3.21
C GLY A 71 40.15 -8.45 3.22
N ARG A 72 40.61 -8.97 2.07
CA ARG A 72 41.93 -9.61 1.94
C ARG A 72 42.50 -9.46 0.53
N PHE A 73 42.88 -8.24 0.13
CA PHE A 73 43.93 -8.06 -0.88
C PHE A 73 45.20 -7.73 -0.09
N SER A 74 45.99 -8.76 0.23
CA SER A 74 47.39 -8.57 0.63
C SER A 74 48.20 -8.43 -0.64
N GLY A 75 48.89 -7.29 -0.78
CA GLY A 75 49.89 -7.08 -1.82
C GLY A 75 51.09 -8.01 -1.69
#